data_AF-A0A6G2JYB0-F1
#
_entry.id   AF-A0A6G2JYB0-F1
#
_cell.length_a   1.000
_cell.length_b   1.000
_cell.length_c   1.000
_cell.angle_alpha   90.00
_cell.angle_beta   90.00
_cell.angle_gamma   90.00
#
_symmetry.space_group_name_H-M   'P 1'
#
loop_
_entity.id
_entity.type
_entity.pdbx_description
1 polymer ?
#
loop_
_entity_poly.entity_id
_entity_poly.type
_entity_poly.pdbx_seq_one_letter_code
_entity_poly.pdbx_strand_id
1 'polypeptide(L)' 'MLGFAERTVTADDGTAVVVVTPRGELDLAAIASLDSALRSALATAGTQPRLVIDLSDVDVLQPVTLGVLLDARRRCRA' A
#
# COMPACT_ATOMS: atom_id res chain seq x y z
N MET A 1 12.02 1.10 -13.04
CA MET A 1 12.60 1.40 -11.70
C MET A 1 11.44 1.46 -10.72
N LEU A 2 11.48 0.67 -9.64
CA LEU A 2 10.43 0.65 -8.63
C LEU A 2 10.51 1.91 -7.75
N GLY A 3 9.38 2.56 -7.51
CA GLY A 3 9.27 3.69 -6.59
C GLY A 3 7.98 3.64 -5.77
N PHE A 4 7.97 4.30 -4.61
CA PHE A 4 6.80 4.42 -3.74
C PHE A 4 6.65 5.86 -3.27
N ALA A 5 5.42 6.37 -3.31
CA ALA A 5 5.03 7.58 -2.61
C ALA A 5 3.99 7.24 -1.55
N GLU A 6 4.10 7.85 -0.36
CA GLU A 6 3.13 7.75 0.72
C GLU A 6 2.55 9.15 0.98
N ARG A 7 1.24 9.24 1.12
CA ARG A 7 0.55 10.46 1.56
C ARG A 7 -0.65 10.13 2.42
N THR A 8 -0.93 10.99 3.38
CA THR A 8 -2.17 10.91 4.17
C THR A 8 -3.18 11.90 3.60
N VAL A 9 -4.40 11.44 3.40
CA VAL A 9 -5.55 12.28 3.01
C VAL A 9 -6.65 12.11 4.05
N THR A 10 -7.54 13.09 4.15
CA THR A 10 -8.72 13.02 5.02
C THR A 10 -9.94 12.76 4.15
N ALA A 11 -10.67 11.69 4.44
CA ALA A 11 -11.96 11.40 3.80
C ALA A 11 -13.03 12.40 4.25
N ASP A 12 -14.14 12.49 3.52
CA ASP A 12 -15.25 13.41 3.82
C ASP A 12 -15.85 13.19 5.22
N ASP A 13 -15.76 11.95 5.74
CA ASP A 13 -16.19 11.60 7.10
C ASP A 13 -15.16 11.96 8.20
N GLY A 14 -14.09 12.67 7.84
CA GLY A 14 -13.01 13.08 8.75
C GLY A 14 -11.98 11.98 9.02
N THR A 15 -12.14 10.78 8.45
CA THR A 15 -11.21 9.68 8.70
C THR A 15 -9.90 9.88 7.94
N ALA A 16 -8.77 9.67 8.61
CA ALA A 16 -7.47 9.62 7.95
C ALA A 16 -7.34 8.36 7.07
N VAL A 17 -6.91 8.55 5.83
CA VAL A 17 -6.66 7.50 4.85
C VAL A 17 -5.21 7.63 4.40
N VAL A 18 -4.45 6.55 4.52
CA VAL A 18 -3.10 6.50 3.99
C VAL A 18 -3.16 5.97 2.57
N VAL A 19 -2.53 6.69 1.64
CA VAL A 19 -2.45 6.34 0.22
C VAL A 19 -1.00 5.98 -0.09
N VAL A 20 -0.79 4.75 -0.56
CA VAL A 20 0.51 4.28 -1.06
C VAL A 20 0.41 4.16 -2.58
N THR A 21 1.28 4.88 -3.29
CA THR A 21 1.32 4.93 -4.75
C THR A 21 2.64 4.30 -5.24
N PRO A 22 2.67 2.97 -5.47
CA PRO A 22 3.78 2.32 -6.16
C PRO A 22 3.86 2.78 -7.63
N ARG A 23 5.07 2.71 -8.19
CA ARG A 23 5.36 2.98 -9.60
C ARG A 23 6.32 1.95 -10.18
N GLY A 24 6.15 1.62 -11.46
CA GLY A 24 6.99 0.65 -12.16
C GLY A 24 6.49 -0.78 -12.03
N GLU A 25 7.40 -1.73 -11.85
CA GLU A 25 7.07 -3.17 -11.84
C GLU A 25 6.94 -3.71 -10.42
N LEU A 26 5.79 -4.32 -10.13
CA LEU A 26 5.54 -5.11 -8.93
C LEU A 26 5.77 -6.59 -9.25
N ASP A 27 7.02 -7.01 -9.07
CA ASP A 27 7.52 -8.35 -9.33
C ASP A 27 8.09 -9.02 -8.06
N LEU A 28 8.79 -10.15 -8.22
CA LEU A 28 9.46 -10.84 -7.10
C LEU A 28 10.48 -9.94 -6.36
N ALA A 29 11.20 -9.08 -7.08
CA ALA A 29 12.20 -8.19 -6.49
C ALA A 29 11.53 -7.03 -5.70
N ALA A 30 10.32 -6.65 -6.09
CA ALA A 30 9.55 -5.59 -5.44
C ALA A 30 8.91 -5.99 -4.10
N ILE A 31 8.77 -7.29 -3.81
CA ILE A 31 8.00 -7.80 -2.65
C ILE A 31 8.43 -7.17 -1.33
N ALA A 32 9.74 -7.18 -1.04
CA ALA A 32 10.25 -6.69 0.24
C ALA A 32 9.98 -5.19 0.41
N SER A 33 10.19 -4.41 -0.65
CA SER A 33 9.94 -2.96 -0.66
C SER A 33 8.46 -2.65 -0.54
N LEU A 34 7.59 -3.39 -1.25
CA LEU A 34 6.14 -3.25 -1.17
C LEU A 34 5.62 -3.57 0.24
N ASP A 35 6.01 -4.69 0.84
CA ASP A 35 5.59 -5.05 2.19
C ASP A 35 6.13 -4.06 3.24
N SER A 36 7.35 -3.52 3.06
CA SER A 36 7.88 -2.47 3.93
C SER A 36 7.09 -1.17 3.83
N ALA A 37 6.77 -0.72 2.62
CA ALA A 37 5.99 0.51 2.41
C ALA A 37 4.59 0.39 3.01
N LEU A 38 3.92 -0.75 2.81
CA LEU A 38 2.58 -1.00 3.36
C LEU A 38 2.58 -1.11 4.88
N ARG A 39 3.64 -1.69 5.49
CA ARG A 39 3.78 -1.71 6.95
C ARG A 39 4.00 -0.33 7.54
N SER A 40 4.84 0.49 6.90
CA SER A 40 5.06 1.89 7.30
C SER A 40 3.74 2.66 7.28
N ALA A 41 3.00 2.58 6.16
CA ALA A 41 1.72 3.23 5.98
C ALA A 41 0.65 2.80 7.00
N LEU A 42 0.64 1.53 7.41
CA LEU A 42 -0.30 1.05 8.42
C LEU A 42 0.08 1.49 9.83
N ALA A 43 1.38 1.65 10.12
CA ALA A 43 1.85 2.15 11.41
C ALA A 43 1.46 3.63 11.64
N THR A 44 1.32 4.42 10.56
CA THR A 44 0.92 5.84 10.64
C THR A 44 -0.60 6.03 10.73
N ALA A 45 -1.40 5.01 10.42
CA ALA A 45 -2.85 5.11 10.23
C ALA A 45 -3.72 4.93 11.50
N GLY A 46 -3.12 4.77 12.69
CA GLY A 46 -3.85 4.70 13.96
C GLY A 46 -4.61 3.40 14.20
N THR A 47 -5.68 3.44 15.02
CA THR A 47 -6.40 2.24 15.52
C THR A 47 -7.40 1.63 14.53
N GLN A 48 -7.79 2.34 13.48
CA GLN A 48 -8.66 1.83 12.40
C GLN A 48 -8.08 2.26 11.04
N PRO A 49 -7.04 1.57 10.56
CA PRO A 49 -6.27 2.02 9.42
C PRO A 49 -7.06 1.86 8.11
N ARG A 50 -7.34 2.99 7.43
CA ARG A 50 -7.85 3.01 6.06
C ARG A 50 -6.69 3.16 5.09
N LEU A 51 -6.51 2.18 4.21
CA LEU A 51 -5.42 2.13 3.25
C LEU A 51 -5.97 2.11 1.83
N VAL A 52 -5.45 2.99 0.99
CA VAL A 52 -5.62 2.96 -0.46
C VAL A 52 -4.28 2.63 -1.10
N ILE A 53 -4.27 1.65 -2.00
CA ILE A 53 -3.10 1.32 -2.81
C ILE A 53 -3.41 1.77 -4.23
N ASP A 54 -2.80 2.86 -4.65
CA ASP A 54 -3.01 3.46 -5.97
C ASP A 54 -2.05 2.83 -6.98
N LEU A 55 -2.58 1.92 -7.79
CA LEU A 55 -1.82 1.16 -8.79
C LEU A 55 -1.79 1.85 -10.16
N SER A 56 -2.27 3.10 -10.28
CA SER A 56 -2.45 3.77 -11.58
C SER A 56 -1.15 3.96 -12.37
N ASP A 57 -0.01 4.05 -11.67
CA ASP A 57 1.34 4.22 -12.25
C ASP A 57 2.16 2.91 -12.22
N VAL A 58 1.52 1.75 -12.01
CA VAL A 58 2.17 0.42 -12.03
C VAL A 58 2.09 -0.15 -13.45
N ASP A 59 3.25 -0.45 -14.03
CA ASP A 59 3.36 -0.98 -15.39
C ASP A 59 3.13 -2.50 -15.45
N VAL A 60 3.54 -3.21 -14.41
CA VAL A 60 3.46 -4.67 -14.31
C VAL A 60 3.05 -5.07 -12.90
N LEU A 61 2.05 -5.95 -12.79
CA LEU A 61 1.66 -6.60 -11.53
C LEU A 61 1.78 -8.12 -11.68
N GLN A 62 2.83 -8.71 -11.10
CA GLN A 62 3.00 -10.15 -11.11
C GLN A 62 2.16 -10.81 -10.00
N PRO A 63 1.58 -12.01 -10.25
CA PRO A 63 0.74 -12.71 -9.26
C PRO A 63 1.39 -12.92 -7.89
N VAL A 64 2.72 -13.05 -7.85
CA VAL A 64 3.48 -13.22 -6.60
C VAL A 64 3.30 -12.05 -5.62
N THR A 65 3.00 -10.85 -6.13
CA THR A 65 2.80 -9.65 -5.29
C THR A 65 1.41 -9.57 -4.66
N LEU A 66 0.43 -10.35 -5.16
CA LEU A 66 -0.93 -10.36 -4.61
C LEU A 66 -0.98 -10.83 -3.16
N GLY A 67 -0.07 -11.74 -2.76
CA GLY A 67 0.05 -12.17 -1.37
C GLY A 67 0.29 -11.00 -0.41
N VAL A 68 1.15 -10.07 -0.81
CA VAL A 68 1.47 -8.87 -0.02
C VAL A 68 0.27 -7.93 0.10
N LEU A 69 -0.49 -7.74 -0.97
CA LEU A 69 -1.71 -6.93 -0.95
C LEU A 69 -2.80 -7.55 -0.05
N LEU A 70 -2.94 -8.88 -0.09
CA LEU A 70 -3.85 -9.60 0.79
C LEU A 70 -3.43 -9.49 2.26
N ASP A 71 -2.12 -9.51 2.55
CA ASP A 71 -1.58 -9.31 3.89
C ASP A 71 -1.89 -7.91 4.43
N ALA A 72 -1.67 -6.87 3.60
CA ALA A 72 -2.05 -5.50 3.96
C ALA A 72 -3.56 -5.38 4.25
N ARG A 73 -4.41 -5.98 3.41
CA ARG A 73 -5.86 -6.02 3.64
C ARG A 73 -6.24 -6.75 4.93
N ARG A 74 -5.55 -7.83 5.29
CA ARG A 74 -5.77 -8.55 6.56
C ARG A 74 -5.43 -7.67 7.76
N ARG A 75 -4.33 -6.91 7.69
CA ARG A 75 -3.91 -5.97 8.73
C ARG A 75 -4.90 -4.81 8.92
N CYS A 76 -5.58 -4.37 7.87
CA CYS A 76 -6.66 -3.37 7.99
C CYS A 76 -7.93 -3.88 8.69
N ARG A 77 -8.08 -5.20 8.85
CA ARG A 77 -9.26 -5.84 9.43
C ARG A 77 -9.04 -6.38 10.84
N ALA A 78 -7.80 -6.44 11.28
CA ALA A 78 -7.41 -6.84 12.64
C ALA A 78 -7.66 -5.68 13.61
#